data_AF-A0AAJ1FMD2-F1
#
_entry.id   AF-A0AAJ1FMD2-F1
#
_cell.length_a   1.000
_cell.length_b   1.000
_cell.length_c   1.000
_cell.angle_alpha   90.00
_cell.angle_beta   90.00
_cell.angle_gamma   90.00
#
_symmetry.space_group_name_H-M   'P 1'
#
loop_
_entity.id
_entity.type
_entity.pdbx_description
1 polymer ?
#
loop_
_entity_poly.entity_id
_entity_poly.type
_entity_poly.pdbx_seq_one_letter_code
_entity_poly.pdbx_strand_id
1 'polypeptide(L)'
;MLNKVNKMNFNPSTLPIITLMNSIKNEKRSGLDLQPTYQRGYIWDNDFKEKLIYSLTKHYPIGNIIIRNLEEPNEKNSKSEVVDGQQRLTTIYKFVNDELIVSGEIARKIVEENIDYYEEEYLTNKAVGKILKRFKENKKIDLIFSSLPNGLKSDIETFPLSLTFISNAKTEEVSEYFRFVQNQERLKAGEIIGSFPNTYLEKYLRELNNKEKLLEILNFKDNRKEFEKIFYSMFGILENKIKLGGTDKNIQEYARNKNDNFTEEVNEQVNNMITNLNIISKLENRNKLEIGFNKRYLKFLLLICALGNLNFKENGEKILSDLNIINDKLSAFNSAKSNALDKKFGKYSRNKIEEYRKLSLLVKGAQKLIDVKKGIKFLEKELKNK
;
A
#
# COMPACT_ATOMS: atom_id res chain seq x y z
N MET A 1 12.14 -43.09 9.61
CA MET A 1 13.12 -42.08 9.17
C MET A 1 12.60 -40.72 9.58
N LEU A 2 13.29 -40.01 10.47
CA LEU A 2 12.98 -38.60 10.76
C LEU A 2 13.35 -37.79 9.52
N ASN A 3 12.36 -37.17 8.85
CA ASN A 3 12.62 -36.22 7.78
C ASN A 3 13.55 -35.13 8.34
N LYS A 4 14.73 -34.94 7.73
CA LYS A 4 15.60 -33.81 8.05
C LYS A 4 14.78 -32.53 7.89
N VAL A 5 14.54 -31.83 8.99
CA VAL A 5 13.97 -30.49 8.95
C VAL A 5 15.01 -29.62 8.26
N ASN A 6 14.73 -29.25 7.01
CA ASN A 6 15.60 -28.38 6.23
C ASN A 6 15.49 -26.98 6.84
N LYS A 7 16.52 -26.54 7.57
CA LYS A 7 16.52 -25.24 8.25
C LYS A 7 17.01 -24.15 7.30
N MET A 8 16.40 -22.98 7.40
CA MET A 8 16.88 -21.75 6.74
C MET A 8 18.29 -21.41 7.20
N ASN A 9 19.17 -21.11 6.25
CA ASN A 9 20.54 -20.69 6.51
C ASN A 9 20.67 -19.18 6.33
N PHE A 10 21.33 -18.52 7.27
CA PHE A 10 21.60 -17.08 7.24
C PHE A 10 23.10 -16.84 7.11
N ASN A 11 23.53 -16.20 6.03
CA ASN A 11 24.93 -15.95 5.73
C ASN A 11 25.19 -14.43 5.72
N PRO A 12 25.81 -13.87 6.77
CA PRO A 12 26.22 -12.47 6.80
C PRO A 12 27.23 -12.15 5.70
N SER A 13 27.14 -10.95 5.13
CA SER A 13 28.04 -10.47 4.09
C SER A 13 28.08 -8.95 4.08
N THR A 14 28.91 -8.36 3.23
CA THR A 14 28.97 -6.92 3.01
C THR A 14 29.24 -6.67 1.54
N LEU A 15 28.44 -5.78 0.93
CA LEU A 15 28.58 -5.41 -0.48
C LEU A 15 28.51 -3.88 -0.61
N PRO A 16 29.28 -3.29 -1.54
CA PRO A 16 29.18 -1.86 -1.82
C PRO A 16 27.86 -1.55 -2.53
N ILE A 17 27.37 -0.32 -2.36
CA ILE A 17 26.13 0.17 -2.99
C ILE A 17 26.13 -0.08 -4.49
N ILE A 18 27.23 0.22 -5.19
CA ILE A 18 27.31 0.07 -6.65
C ILE A 18 27.03 -1.37 -7.14
N THR A 19 27.50 -2.38 -6.41
CA THR A 19 27.24 -3.79 -6.73
C THR A 19 25.75 -4.11 -6.60
N LEU A 20 25.10 -3.61 -5.55
CA LEU A 20 23.66 -3.79 -5.36
C LEU A 20 22.84 -3.03 -6.39
N MET A 21 23.22 -1.81 -6.74
CA MET A 21 22.54 -1.02 -7.77
C MET A 21 22.59 -1.72 -9.13
N ASN A 22 23.75 -2.30 -9.48
CA ASN A 22 23.90 -3.09 -10.70
C ASN A 22 23.04 -4.37 -10.65
N SER A 23 22.93 -5.03 -9.50
CA SER A 23 22.05 -6.21 -9.34
C SER A 23 20.56 -5.85 -9.50
N ILE A 24 20.12 -4.73 -8.91
CA ILE A 24 18.74 -4.22 -9.04
C ILE A 24 18.44 -3.85 -10.50
N LYS A 25 19.36 -3.13 -11.16
CA LYS A 25 19.22 -2.76 -12.58
C LYS A 25 19.06 -3.97 -13.50
N ASN A 26 19.65 -5.10 -13.11
CA ASN A 26 19.60 -6.36 -13.84
C ASN A 26 18.52 -7.34 -13.32
N GLU A 27 17.47 -6.87 -12.62
CA GLU A 27 16.38 -7.69 -12.06
C GLU A 27 15.93 -8.81 -13.03
N LYS A 28 15.61 -8.45 -14.28
CA LYS A 28 15.11 -9.37 -15.31
C LYS A 28 16.17 -10.34 -15.88
N ARG A 29 17.44 -10.13 -15.54
CA ARG A 29 18.60 -10.91 -15.98
C ARG A 29 19.29 -11.56 -14.78
N SER A 30 18.50 -12.27 -13.96
CA SER A 30 19.00 -12.93 -12.73
C SER A 30 19.52 -11.98 -11.64
N GLY A 31 19.05 -10.74 -11.63
CA GLY A 31 19.40 -9.74 -10.61
C GLY A 31 18.60 -9.87 -9.31
N LEU A 32 18.43 -8.74 -8.63
CA LEU A 32 17.73 -8.62 -7.35
C LEU A 32 16.34 -8.02 -7.53
N ASP A 33 15.31 -8.78 -7.15
CA ASP A 33 13.93 -8.30 -7.06
C ASP A 33 13.71 -7.54 -5.75
N LEU A 34 13.46 -6.23 -5.85
CA LEU A 34 13.14 -5.39 -4.70
C LEU A 34 11.68 -5.52 -4.24
N GLN A 35 10.79 -6.04 -5.09
CA GLN A 35 9.35 -6.10 -4.85
C GLN A 35 8.79 -7.49 -5.19
N PRO A 36 9.20 -8.55 -4.46
CA PRO A 36 8.52 -9.84 -4.49
C PRO A 36 7.07 -9.70 -3.99
N THR A 37 6.24 -10.70 -4.27
CA THR A 37 4.77 -10.66 -4.07
C THR A 37 4.31 -10.39 -2.63
N TYR A 38 5.11 -10.79 -1.64
CA TYR A 38 4.87 -10.57 -0.21
C TYR A 38 5.36 -9.21 0.29
N GLN A 39 6.23 -8.51 -0.46
CA GLN A 39 6.67 -7.16 -0.11
C GLN A 39 5.57 -6.14 -0.40
N ARG A 40 5.64 -5.01 0.32
CA ARG A 40 4.77 -3.87 0.09
C ARG A 40 5.31 -2.97 -1.03
N GLY A 41 4.54 -1.98 -1.45
CA GLY A 41 5.03 -0.94 -2.36
C GLY A 41 6.07 -0.02 -1.70
N TYR A 42 6.66 0.87 -2.48
CA TYR A 42 7.50 1.95 -1.97
C TYR A 42 6.65 3.01 -1.28
N ILE A 43 6.75 3.11 0.05
CA ILE A 43 5.85 3.93 0.89
C ILE A 43 6.54 4.96 1.78
N TRP A 44 7.87 4.97 1.85
CA TRP A 44 8.58 6.02 2.59
C TRP A 44 8.15 7.41 2.13
N ASP A 45 7.94 8.31 3.08
CA ASP A 45 7.76 9.73 2.81
C ASP A 45 9.10 10.39 2.45
N ASN A 46 9.08 11.67 2.11
CA ASN A 46 10.30 12.36 1.72
C ASN A 46 11.27 12.58 2.90
N ASP A 47 10.77 12.68 4.13
CA ASP A 47 11.62 12.88 5.31
C ASP A 47 12.53 11.66 5.55
N PHE A 48 11.97 10.45 5.52
CA PHE A 48 12.78 9.22 5.65
C PHE A 48 13.79 9.05 4.51
N LYS A 49 13.39 9.43 3.29
CA LYS A 49 14.26 9.35 2.11
C LYS A 49 15.46 10.27 2.22
N GLU A 50 15.22 11.55 2.47
CA GLU A 50 16.26 12.57 2.57
C GLU A 50 17.21 12.26 3.74
N LYS A 51 16.68 11.79 4.89
CA LYS A 51 17.49 11.34 6.02
C LYS A 51 18.37 10.13 5.70
N LEU A 52 17.90 9.19 4.88
CA LEU A 52 18.76 8.07 4.44
C LEU A 52 19.92 8.58 3.59
N ILE A 53 19.67 9.46 2.63
CA ILE A 53 20.72 10.02 1.78
C ILE A 53 21.72 10.81 2.63
N TYR A 54 21.24 11.62 3.56
CA TYR A 54 22.07 12.32 4.52
C TYR A 54 22.97 11.38 5.34
N SER A 55 22.41 10.29 5.88
CA SER A 55 23.19 9.27 6.59
C SER A 55 24.30 8.65 5.74
N LEU A 56 24.07 8.42 4.44
CA LEU A 56 25.11 7.93 3.54
C LEU A 56 26.25 8.94 3.37
N THR A 57 25.93 10.23 3.19
CA THR A 57 26.94 11.29 3.10
C THR A 57 27.73 11.49 4.40
N LYS A 58 27.15 11.07 5.53
CA LYS A 58 27.77 11.10 6.85
C LYS A 58 28.55 9.83 7.21
N HIS A 59 28.55 8.84 6.34
CA HIS A 59 29.09 7.52 6.62
C HIS A 59 28.46 6.83 7.85
N TYR A 60 27.21 7.17 8.17
CA TYR A 60 26.51 6.54 9.29
C TYR A 60 26.14 5.09 8.95
N PRO A 61 26.26 4.14 9.90
CA PRO A 61 25.87 2.76 9.68
C PRO A 61 24.41 2.65 9.22
N ILE A 62 24.21 1.95 8.11
CA ILE A 62 22.87 1.66 7.58
C ILE A 62 22.43 0.28 8.07
N GLY A 63 21.17 0.18 8.49
CA GLY A 63 20.60 -1.08 8.98
C GLY A 63 20.71 -2.21 7.95
N ASN A 64 20.93 -3.42 8.46
CA ASN A 64 21.16 -4.65 7.69
C ASN A 64 20.13 -4.85 6.56
N ILE A 65 20.58 -5.37 5.43
CA ILE A 65 19.74 -5.72 4.27
C ILE A 65 19.63 -7.24 4.20
N ILE A 66 18.41 -7.77 4.12
CA ILE A 66 18.21 -9.22 4.05
C ILE A 66 17.76 -9.58 2.64
N ILE A 67 18.48 -10.50 2.01
CA ILE A 67 18.23 -10.98 0.66
C ILE A 67 18.06 -12.50 0.72
N ARG A 68 17.03 -13.03 0.05
CA ARG A 68 16.89 -14.47 -0.16
C ARG A 68 17.43 -14.82 -1.54
N ASN A 69 18.31 -15.81 -1.59
CA ASN A 69 18.73 -16.43 -2.83
C ASN A 69 17.73 -17.54 -3.18
N LEU A 70 17.21 -17.49 -4.39
CA LEU A 70 16.25 -18.45 -4.89
C LEU A 70 16.97 -19.61 -5.57
N GLU A 71 16.49 -20.84 -5.36
CA GLU A 71 16.98 -22.02 -6.09
C GLU A 71 16.58 -21.95 -7.56
N GLU A 72 15.33 -21.55 -7.82
CA GLU A 72 14.78 -21.28 -9.15
C GLU A 72 14.40 -19.80 -9.29
N PRO A 73 14.60 -19.18 -10.47
CA PRO A 73 14.19 -17.79 -10.68
C PRO A 73 12.70 -17.56 -10.42
N ASN A 74 12.35 -16.38 -9.92
CA ASN A 74 10.94 -16.00 -9.75
C ASN A 74 10.27 -15.63 -11.08
N GLU A 75 8.99 -15.22 -11.03
CA GLU A 75 8.20 -14.80 -12.21
C GLU A 75 8.84 -13.65 -13.01
N LYS A 76 9.73 -12.86 -12.39
CA LYS A 76 10.49 -11.78 -13.04
C LYS A 76 11.86 -12.24 -13.57
N ASN A 77 12.16 -13.54 -13.51
CA ASN A 77 13.46 -14.12 -13.87
C ASN A 77 14.63 -13.64 -12.98
N SER A 78 14.33 -13.20 -11.75
CA SER A 78 15.33 -12.81 -10.74
C SER A 78 15.74 -14.02 -9.92
N LYS A 79 17.04 -14.13 -9.57
CA LYS A 79 17.59 -15.22 -8.74
C LYS A 79 17.69 -14.86 -7.26
N SER A 80 17.37 -13.62 -6.92
CA SER A 80 17.38 -13.14 -5.55
C SER A 80 16.24 -12.16 -5.32
N GLU A 81 15.73 -12.12 -4.10
CA GLU A 81 14.64 -11.24 -3.69
C GLU A 81 14.92 -10.60 -2.34
N VAL A 82 14.50 -9.35 -2.16
CA VAL A 82 14.69 -8.63 -0.89
C VAL A 82 13.64 -9.04 0.13
N VAL A 83 14.10 -9.45 1.31
CA VAL A 83 13.28 -9.75 2.48
C VAL A 83 13.20 -8.56 3.42
N ASP A 84 14.31 -7.87 3.70
CA ASP A 84 14.29 -6.60 4.44
C ASP A 84 15.23 -5.57 3.81
N GLY A 85 14.85 -4.30 3.93
CA GLY A 85 15.63 -3.18 3.38
C GLY A 85 15.17 -2.70 2.01
N GLN A 86 14.02 -3.17 1.51
CA GLN A 86 13.42 -2.71 0.24
C GLN A 86 13.38 -1.18 0.15
N GLN A 87 12.85 -0.51 1.16
CA GLN A 87 12.66 0.96 1.13
C GLN A 87 14.01 1.70 1.09
N ARG A 88 15.03 1.15 1.78
CA ARG A 88 16.40 1.67 1.76
C ARG A 88 17.00 1.53 0.36
N LEU A 89 17.01 0.31 -0.17
CA LEU A 89 17.56 0.04 -1.51
C LEU A 89 16.84 0.80 -2.62
N THR A 90 15.51 0.90 -2.55
CA THR A 90 14.72 1.66 -3.54
C THR A 90 15.06 3.15 -3.48
N THR A 91 15.22 3.72 -2.29
CA THR A 91 15.59 5.13 -2.11
C THR A 91 16.99 5.41 -2.67
N ILE A 92 17.95 4.54 -2.36
CA ILE A 92 19.32 4.63 -2.87
C ILE A 92 19.34 4.51 -4.39
N TYR A 93 18.62 3.53 -4.94
CA TYR A 93 18.51 3.32 -6.38
C TYR A 93 17.91 4.54 -7.07
N LYS A 94 16.82 5.10 -6.56
CA LYS A 94 16.22 6.31 -7.12
C LYS A 94 17.15 7.51 -7.04
N PHE A 95 17.90 7.67 -5.94
CA PHE A 95 18.85 8.76 -5.82
C PHE A 95 19.99 8.65 -6.84
N VAL A 96 20.65 7.49 -6.92
CA VAL A 96 21.76 7.23 -7.87
C VAL A 96 21.35 7.40 -9.33
N ASN A 97 20.08 7.19 -9.66
CA ASN A 97 19.53 7.40 -11.01
C ASN A 97 18.87 8.79 -11.22
N ASP A 98 19.12 9.75 -10.32
CA ASP A 98 18.54 11.11 -10.36
C ASP A 98 17.00 11.18 -10.31
N GLU A 99 16.32 10.11 -9.89
CA GLU A 99 14.87 10.04 -9.71
C GLU A 99 14.40 10.57 -8.33
N LEU A 100 15.35 10.95 -7.46
CA LEU A 100 15.09 11.48 -6.13
C LEU A 100 15.88 12.77 -5.91
N ILE A 101 15.17 13.82 -5.50
CA ILE A 101 15.76 15.12 -5.18
C ILE A 101 15.79 15.27 -3.66
N VAL A 102 16.95 15.64 -3.11
CA VAL A 102 17.08 16.07 -1.73
C VAL A 102 17.05 17.60 -1.69
N SER A 103 16.17 18.18 -0.88
CA SER A 103 15.92 19.63 -0.89
C SER A 103 15.95 20.25 0.50
N GLY A 104 15.90 21.58 0.55
CA GLY A 104 15.68 22.32 1.80
C GLY A 104 16.83 22.20 2.80
N GLU A 105 16.50 21.93 4.07
CA GLU A 105 17.46 21.91 5.17
C GLU A 105 18.46 20.75 5.06
N ILE A 106 17.98 19.56 4.69
CA ILE A 106 18.84 18.37 4.55
C ILE A 106 19.86 18.59 3.42
N ALA A 107 19.44 19.12 2.28
CA ALA A 107 20.35 19.45 1.18
C ALA A 107 21.46 20.41 1.62
N ARG A 108 21.14 21.43 2.43
CA ARG A 108 22.13 22.36 2.96
C ARG A 108 23.12 21.67 3.91
N LYS A 109 22.63 20.81 4.81
CA LYS A 109 23.51 20.04 5.72
C LYS A 109 24.46 19.13 4.95
N ILE A 110 23.99 18.46 3.89
CA ILE A 110 24.86 17.63 3.02
C ILE A 110 26.01 18.48 2.45
N VAL A 111 25.72 19.67 1.91
CA VAL A 111 26.74 20.55 1.35
C VAL A 111 27.70 21.05 2.43
N GLU A 112 27.18 21.49 3.58
CA GLU A 112 27.96 22.02 4.69
C GLU A 112 28.98 21.01 5.23
N GLU A 113 28.57 19.76 5.35
CA GLU A 113 29.39 18.71 5.96
C GLU A 113 30.38 18.05 5.01
N ASN A 114 30.19 18.28 3.71
CA ASN A 114 31.03 17.76 2.64
C ASN A 114 31.67 18.92 1.86
N ILE A 115 31.81 20.09 2.49
CA ILE A 115 32.17 21.35 1.84
C ILE A 115 33.50 21.25 1.09
N ASP A 116 34.45 20.49 1.62
CA ASP A 116 35.77 20.28 1.02
C ASP A 116 35.66 19.74 -0.41
N TYR A 117 34.83 18.72 -0.63
CA TYR A 117 34.57 18.19 -1.99
C TYR A 117 33.99 19.24 -2.94
N TYR A 118 33.13 20.14 -2.44
CA TYR A 118 32.57 21.21 -3.27
C TYR A 118 33.62 22.28 -3.58
N GLU A 119 34.48 22.64 -2.62
CA GLU A 119 35.54 23.64 -2.80
C GLU A 119 36.72 23.13 -3.65
N GLU A 120 36.93 21.82 -3.73
CA GLU A 120 37.91 21.22 -4.64
C GLU A 120 37.41 21.20 -6.10
N GLU A 121 36.12 20.92 -6.33
CA GLU A 121 35.58 20.68 -7.68
C GLU A 121 34.81 21.87 -8.30
N TYR A 122 34.57 22.97 -7.58
CA TYR A 122 33.68 24.05 -8.08
C TYR A 122 34.14 24.74 -9.38
N LEU A 123 35.44 24.76 -9.67
CA LEU A 123 36.00 25.36 -10.88
C LEU A 123 35.90 24.43 -12.09
N THR A 124 36.00 23.12 -11.87
CA THR A 124 36.04 22.10 -12.92
C THR A 124 34.65 21.52 -13.20
N ASN A 125 33.74 21.56 -12.22
CA ASN A 125 32.38 21.06 -12.34
C ASN A 125 31.34 22.19 -12.17
N LYS A 126 30.73 22.60 -13.28
CA LYS A 126 29.74 23.69 -13.32
C LYS A 126 28.51 23.43 -12.44
N ALA A 127 28.10 22.18 -12.24
CA ALA A 127 26.96 21.84 -11.39
C ALA A 127 27.31 22.08 -9.92
N VAL A 128 28.46 21.56 -9.48
CA VAL A 128 29.03 21.77 -8.14
C VAL A 128 29.22 23.25 -7.85
N GLY A 129 29.81 24.01 -8.78
CA GLY A 129 30.00 25.45 -8.60
C GLY A 129 28.70 26.25 -8.46
N LYS A 130 27.62 25.85 -9.15
CA LYS A 130 26.29 26.44 -8.95
C LYS A 130 25.72 26.13 -7.57
N ILE A 131 25.89 24.89 -7.08
CA ILE A 131 25.41 24.48 -5.75
C ILE A 131 26.16 25.27 -4.67
N LEU A 132 27.50 25.30 -4.74
CA LEU A 132 28.34 26.02 -3.79
C LEU A 132 28.01 27.51 -3.73
N LYS A 133 27.81 28.14 -4.90
CA LYS A 133 27.38 29.54 -4.97
C LYS A 133 26.03 29.76 -4.27
N ARG A 134 25.03 28.93 -4.54
CA ARG A 134 23.70 29.02 -3.90
C ARG A 134 23.77 28.75 -2.40
N PHE A 135 24.64 27.85 -1.97
CA PHE A 135 24.89 27.58 -0.55
C PHE A 135 25.42 28.82 0.17
N LYS A 136 26.47 29.45 -0.38
CA LYS A 136 27.09 30.69 0.14
C LYS A 136 26.12 31.88 0.12
N GLU A 137 25.23 31.97 -0.87
CA GLU A 137 24.18 33.00 -0.95
C GLU A 137 22.94 32.70 -0.09
N ASN A 138 22.97 31.66 0.74
CA ASN A 138 21.84 31.20 1.58
C ASN A 138 20.53 30.98 0.80
N LYS A 139 20.63 30.53 -0.46
CA LYS A 139 19.48 30.21 -1.32
C LYS A 139 19.04 28.76 -1.13
N LYS A 140 17.82 28.45 -1.57
CA LYS A 140 17.33 27.07 -1.66
C LYS A 140 18.27 26.23 -2.53
N ILE A 141 18.56 25.01 -2.09
CA ILE A 141 19.38 24.01 -2.79
C ILE A 141 18.54 22.76 -3.01
N ASP A 142 18.66 22.20 -4.21
CA ASP A 142 18.11 20.91 -4.59
C ASP A 142 19.29 20.07 -5.11
N LEU A 143 19.45 18.86 -4.59
CA LEU A 143 20.53 17.93 -4.93
C LEU A 143 19.97 16.70 -5.62
N ILE A 144 20.55 16.37 -6.77
CA ILE A 144 20.46 15.07 -7.42
C ILE A 144 21.84 14.42 -7.45
N PHE A 145 21.93 13.10 -7.58
CA PHE A 145 23.19 12.38 -7.47
C PHE A 145 24.23 12.86 -8.48
N SER A 146 23.86 13.05 -9.74
CA SER A 146 24.80 13.53 -10.78
C SER A 146 25.34 14.95 -10.52
N SER A 147 24.65 15.75 -9.70
CA SER A 147 25.07 17.11 -9.35
C SER A 147 26.09 17.16 -8.20
N LEU A 148 26.31 16.05 -7.50
CA LEU A 148 27.28 15.96 -6.42
C LEU A 148 28.73 15.96 -6.96
N PRO A 149 29.71 16.40 -6.14
CA PRO A 149 31.14 16.21 -6.42
C PRO A 149 31.48 14.73 -6.67
N ASN A 150 32.49 14.47 -7.50
CA ASN A 150 32.94 13.12 -7.82
C ASN A 150 33.42 12.35 -6.59
N GLY A 151 34.17 12.99 -5.68
CA GLY A 151 34.60 12.36 -4.43
C GLY A 151 33.42 11.83 -3.62
N LEU A 152 32.42 12.69 -3.37
CA LEU A 152 31.21 12.31 -2.63
C LEU A 152 30.38 11.22 -3.33
N LYS A 153 30.32 11.22 -4.67
CA LYS A 153 29.66 10.12 -5.42
C LYS A 153 30.39 8.80 -5.22
N SER A 154 31.73 8.81 -5.29
CA SER A 154 32.54 7.62 -5.06
C SER A 154 32.38 7.09 -3.64
N ASP A 155 32.32 7.96 -2.63
CA ASP A 155 32.03 7.56 -1.24
C ASP A 155 30.68 6.84 -1.12
N ILE A 156 29.62 7.40 -1.73
CA ILE A 156 28.29 6.77 -1.72
C ILE A 156 28.29 5.43 -2.48
N GLU A 157 28.91 5.37 -3.66
CA GLU A 157 28.92 4.14 -4.48
C GLU A 157 29.69 2.99 -3.81
N THR A 158 30.77 3.32 -3.11
CA THR A 158 31.63 2.35 -2.41
C THR A 158 31.16 2.04 -0.99
N PHE A 159 30.17 2.79 -0.47
CA PHE A 159 29.63 2.60 0.87
C PHE A 159 29.26 1.12 1.13
N PRO A 160 29.86 0.48 2.14
CA PRO A 160 29.61 -0.94 2.44
C PRO A 160 28.28 -1.12 3.17
N LEU A 161 27.32 -1.79 2.53
CA LEU A 161 26.09 -2.21 3.19
C LEU A 161 26.28 -3.57 3.84
N SER A 162 25.83 -3.71 5.09
CA SER A 162 25.74 -5.02 5.76
C SER A 162 24.56 -5.82 5.21
N LEU A 163 24.82 -7.06 4.82
CA LEU A 163 23.83 -7.97 4.24
C LEU A 163 23.70 -9.26 5.05
N THR A 164 22.55 -9.91 4.91
CA THR A 164 22.34 -11.30 5.30
C THR A 164 21.64 -12.03 4.16
N PHE A 165 22.30 -13.05 3.62
CA PHE A 165 21.75 -13.92 2.58
C PHE A 165 21.04 -15.13 3.20
N ILE A 166 19.78 -15.29 2.87
CA ILE A 166 18.98 -16.46 3.18
C ILE A 166 19.12 -17.47 2.05
N SER A 167 19.47 -18.71 2.38
CA SER A 167 19.44 -19.85 1.46
C SER A 167 18.71 -21.03 2.07
N ASN A 168 18.33 -22.00 1.23
CA ASN A 168 17.64 -23.23 1.67
C ASN A 168 16.34 -22.92 2.43
N ALA A 169 15.52 -22.03 1.89
CA ALA A 169 14.32 -21.51 2.53
C ALA A 169 13.13 -21.57 1.58
N LYS A 170 11.99 -22.08 2.06
CA LYS A 170 10.73 -22.04 1.33
C LYS A 170 10.07 -20.67 1.41
N THR A 171 9.14 -20.39 0.50
CA THR A 171 8.47 -19.08 0.43
C THR A 171 7.61 -18.81 1.66
N GLU A 172 6.99 -19.86 2.21
CA GLU A 172 6.19 -19.81 3.42
C GLU A 172 7.03 -19.36 4.64
N GLU A 173 8.22 -19.95 4.76
CA GLU A 173 9.19 -19.69 5.83
C GLU A 173 9.74 -18.26 5.77
N VAL A 174 10.08 -17.78 4.57
CA VAL A 174 10.56 -16.40 4.36
C VAL A 174 9.44 -15.39 4.60
N SER A 175 8.20 -15.71 4.22
CA SER A 175 7.04 -14.84 4.48
C SER A 175 6.71 -14.75 5.98
N GLU A 176 6.94 -15.83 6.74
CA GLU A 176 6.90 -15.78 8.19
C GLU A 176 8.03 -14.93 8.78
N TYR A 177 9.27 -15.16 8.36
CA TYR A 177 10.41 -14.39 8.82
C TYR A 177 10.28 -12.89 8.52
N PHE A 178 9.79 -12.56 7.32
CA PHE A 178 9.49 -11.19 6.89
C PHE A 178 8.64 -10.44 7.92
N ARG A 179 7.62 -11.08 8.50
CA ARG A 179 6.74 -10.45 9.51
C ARG A 179 7.47 -10.08 10.80
N PHE A 180 8.54 -10.79 11.16
CA PHE A 180 9.32 -10.50 12.38
C PHE A 180 10.33 -9.37 12.21
N VAL A 181 10.89 -9.18 11.01
CA VAL A 181 12.00 -8.24 10.78
C VAL A 181 11.55 -6.79 10.54
N GLN A 182 10.24 -6.54 10.36
CA GLN A 182 9.70 -5.21 10.06
C GLN A 182 9.83 -4.23 11.25
N ASN A 183 10.97 -3.52 11.32
CA ASN A 183 11.31 -2.64 12.43
C ASN A 183 10.99 -1.14 12.21
N GLN A 184 10.75 -0.69 10.97
CA GLN A 184 10.60 0.75 10.66
C GLN A 184 9.15 1.20 10.40
N GLU A 185 8.31 0.35 9.79
CA GLU A 185 6.86 0.56 9.73
C GLU A 185 6.16 -0.80 9.83
N ARG A 186 5.30 -0.97 10.85
CA ARG A 186 4.51 -2.21 11.03
C ARG A 186 3.67 -2.51 9.79
N LEU A 187 3.62 -3.77 9.38
CA LEU A 187 2.69 -4.21 8.33
C LEU A 187 1.24 -3.97 8.77
N LYS A 188 0.43 -3.47 7.84
CA LYS A 188 -1.02 -3.38 8.02
C LYS A 188 -1.66 -4.75 7.77
N ALA A 189 -2.88 -4.93 8.27
CA ALA A 189 -3.58 -6.21 8.10
C ALA A 189 -3.66 -6.69 6.64
N GLY A 190 -3.84 -5.80 5.66
CA GLY A 190 -3.85 -6.19 4.25
C GLY A 190 -2.54 -6.78 3.76
N GLU A 191 -1.42 -6.19 4.17
CA GLU A 191 -0.08 -6.68 3.83
C GLU A 191 0.23 -8.00 4.54
N ILE A 192 -0.20 -8.15 5.80
CA ILE A 192 -0.06 -9.40 6.56
C ILE A 192 -0.87 -10.50 5.88
N ILE A 193 -2.13 -10.24 5.53
CA ILE A 193 -2.97 -11.22 4.85
C ILE A 193 -2.38 -11.59 3.50
N GLY A 194 -1.93 -10.61 2.72
CA GLY A 194 -1.28 -10.84 1.44
C GLY A 194 0.13 -11.45 1.51
N SER A 195 0.68 -11.66 2.71
CA SER A 195 1.91 -12.43 2.95
C SER A 195 1.64 -13.88 3.35
N PHE A 196 0.39 -14.23 3.62
CA PHE A 196 0.05 -15.62 3.93
C PHE A 196 0.10 -16.45 2.64
N PRO A 197 0.83 -17.57 2.62
CA PRO A 197 0.87 -18.46 1.47
C PRO A 197 -0.53 -19.09 1.29
N ASN A 198 -1.17 -18.84 0.15
CA ASN A 198 -2.45 -19.43 -0.27
C ASN A 198 -3.54 -19.39 0.82
N THR A 199 -4.02 -18.19 1.18
CA THR A 199 -5.22 -18.12 2.05
C THR A 199 -6.39 -18.83 1.37
N TYR A 200 -7.21 -19.55 2.14
CA TYR A 200 -8.42 -20.19 1.61
C TYR A 200 -9.34 -19.19 0.87
N LEU A 201 -9.27 -17.92 1.27
CA LEU A 201 -10.06 -16.83 0.71
C LEU A 201 -9.56 -16.33 -0.65
N GLU A 202 -8.32 -16.63 -1.03
CA GLU A 202 -7.69 -16.11 -2.24
C GLU A 202 -8.42 -16.56 -3.52
N LYS A 203 -9.04 -17.75 -3.49
CA LYS A 203 -9.86 -18.24 -4.61
C LYS A 203 -10.97 -17.25 -5.01
N TYR A 204 -11.59 -16.59 -4.03
CA TYR A 204 -12.63 -15.58 -4.28
C TYR A 204 -12.08 -14.26 -4.79
N LEU A 205 -10.84 -13.90 -4.41
CA LEU A 205 -10.18 -12.72 -4.97
C LEU A 205 -9.82 -12.95 -6.45
N ARG A 206 -9.40 -14.18 -6.81
CA ARG A 206 -9.09 -14.58 -8.20
C ARG A 206 -10.31 -14.62 -9.11
N GLU A 207 -11.51 -14.73 -8.56
CA GLU A 207 -12.77 -14.63 -9.33
C GLU A 207 -13.11 -13.19 -9.77
N LEU A 208 -12.36 -12.17 -9.31
CA LEU A 208 -12.48 -10.81 -9.84
C LEU A 208 -11.74 -10.71 -11.20
N ASN A 209 -12.52 -10.68 -12.29
CA ASN A 209 -12.03 -10.73 -13.66
C ASN A 209 -10.99 -9.65 -14.01
N ASN A 210 -11.16 -8.44 -13.47
CA ASN A 210 -10.23 -7.33 -13.68
C ASN A 210 -10.25 -6.37 -12.48
N LYS A 211 -9.48 -6.72 -11.45
CA LYS A 211 -9.34 -5.91 -10.22
C LYS A 211 -8.79 -4.52 -10.55
N GLU A 212 -7.80 -4.40 -11.42
CA GLU A 212 -7.17 -3.12 -11.76
C GLU A 212 -8.18 -2.15 -12.36
N LYS A 213 -8.99 -2.63 -13.32
CA LYS A 213 -10.04 -1.82 -13.95
C LYS A 213 -11.13 -1.43 -12.96
N LEU A 214 -11.51 -2.35 -12.07
CA LEU A 214 -12.43 -2.04 -10.97
C LEU A 214 -11.88 -0.89 -10.12
N LEU A 215 -10.63 -0.97 -9.68
CA LEU A 215 -10.01 0.08 -8.86
C LEU A 215 -9.88 1.42 -9.59
N GLU A 216 -9.61 1.38 -10.90
CA GLU A 216 -9.58 2.57 -11.77
C GLU A 216 -10.96 3.24 -11.84
N ILE A 217 -12.03 2.48 -12.10
CA ILE A 217 -13.41 2.99 -12.14
C ILE A 217 -13.81 3.60 -10.80
N LEU A 218 -13.37 2.97 -9.71
CA LEU A 218 -13.63 3.45 -8.36
C LEU A 218 -12.73 4.63 -7.95
N ASN A 219 -11.73 5.00 -8.74
CA ASN A 219 -10.69 5.97 -8.37
C ASN A 219 -10.04 5.64 -7.01
N PHE A 220 -9.86 4.35 -6.71
CA PHE A 220 -9.29 3.89 -5.45
C PHE A 220 -7.80 3.59 -5.61
N LYS A 221 -6.97 4.36 -4.91
CA LYS A 221 -5.55 4.05 -4.75
C LYS A 221 -5.39 2.97 -3.68
N ASP A 222 -5.19 1.75 -4.13
CA ASP A 222 -5.00 0.58 -3.25
C ASP A 222 -3.62 0.57 -2.61
N ASN A 223 -3.42 1.50 -1.68
CA ASN A 223 -2.19 1.60 -0.91
C ASN A 223 -2.20 0.53 0.19
N ARG A 224 -1.15 -0.30 0.24
CA ARG A 224 -0.91 -1.30 1.31
C ARG A 224 -1.97 -2.42 1.37
N LYS A 225 -2.42 -2.90 0.20
CA LYS A 225 -3.40 -4.01 0.04
C LYS A 225 -4.68 -3.78 0.87
N GLU A 226 -5.17 -2.53 0.89
CA GLU A 226 -6.33 -2.14 1.68
C GLU A 226 -7.63 -2.66 1.07
N PHE A 227 -7.69 -2.81 -0.26
CA PHE A 227 -8.83 -3.43 -0.92
C PHE A 227 -9.03 -4.85 -0.42
N GLU A 228 -8.00 -5.71 -0.49
CA GLU A 228 -8.05 -7.10 -0.06
C GLU A 228 -8.44 -7.22 1.40
N LYS A 229 -7.87 -6.36 2.26
CA LYS A 229 -8.24 -6.33 3.67
C LYS A 229 -9.75 -6.09 3.85
N ILE A 230 -10.29 -5.07 3.18
CA ILE A 230 -11.70 -4.73 3.32
C ILE A 230 -12.57 -5.83 2.68
N PHE A 231 -12.17 -6.35 1.53
CA PHE A 231 -12.84 -7.45 0.82
C PHE A 231 -12.94 -8.70 1.69
N TYR A 232 -11.83 -9.19 2.25
CA TYR A 232 -11.83 -10.34 3.16
C TYR A 232 -12.57 -10.07 4.47
N SER A 233 -12.56 -8.83 4.96
CA SER A 233 -13.38 -8.48 6.13
C SER A 233 -14.87 -8.61 5.85
N MET A 234 -15.33 -8.46 4.61
CA MET A 234 -16.76 -8.67 4.26
C MET A 234 -17.16 -10.11 4.51
N PHE A 235 -16.33 -11.08 4.13
CA PHE A 235 -16.60 -12.51 4.36
C PHE A 235 -16.80 -12.82 5.84
N GLY A 236 -15.89 -12.34 6.68
CA GLY A 236 -16.02 -12.52 8.13
C GLY A 236 -17.22 -11.80 8.72
N ILE A 237 -17.66 -10.68 8.14
CA ILE A 237 -18.89 -9.99 8.54
C ILE A 237 -20.14 -10.79 8.14
N LEU A 238 -20.18 -11.33 6.92
CA LEU A 238 -21.30 -12.14 6.42
C LEU A 238 -21.45 -13.46 7.21
N GLU A 239 -20.34 -14.11 7.59
CA GLU A 239 -20.34 -15.27 8.50
C GLU A 239 -20.58 -14.89 9.98
N ASN A 240 -20.80 -13.60 10.28
CA ASN A 240 -20.97 -13.07 11.64
C ASN A 240 -19.80 -13.41 12.60
N LYS A 241 -18.60 -13.61 12.06
CA LYS A 241 -17.34 -13.85 12.81
C LYS A 241 -16.61 -12.54 13.13
N ILE A 242 -16.81 -11.50 12.32
CA ILE A 242 -16.23 -10.18 12.48
C ILE A 242 -17.36 -9.15 12.51
N LYS A 243 -17.24 -8.12 13.36
CA LYS A 243 -18.11 -6.94 13.33
C LYS A 243 -17.69 -6.00 12.20
N LEU A 244 -18.63 -5.29 11.55
CA LEU A 244 -18.25 -4.23 10.62
C LEU A 244 -17.49 -3.14 11.38
N GLY A 245 -16.28 -2.80 10.94
CA GLY A 245 -15.38 -1.92 11.71
C GLY A 245 -14.58 -2.64 12.79
N GLY A 246 -14.50 -3.97 12.74
CA GLY A 246 -13.61 -4.78 13.57
C GLY A 246 -12.13 -4.42 13.39
N THR A 247 -11.31 -4.84 14.35
CA THR A 247 -9.88 -4.50 14.37
C THR A 247 -9.11 -5.24 13.29
N ASP A 248 -7.97 -4.67 12.87
CA ASP A 248 -7.03 -5.32 11.97
C ASP A 248 -6.62 -6.73 12.47
N LYS A 249 -6.54 -6.93 13.79
CA LYS A 249 -6.26 -8.25 14.40
C LYS A 249 -7.36 -9.27 14.12
N ASN A 250 -8.64 -8.88 14.24
CA ASN A 250 -9.76 -9.78 13.98
C ASN A 250 -9.82 -10.22 12.51
N ILE A 251 -9.52 -9.30 11.58
CA ILE A 251 -9.51 -9.61 10.14
C ILE A 251 -8.37 -10.57 9.81
N GLN A 252 -7.18 -10.34 10.37
CA GLN A 252 -6.03 -11.24 10.19
C GLN A 252 -6.31 -12.64 10.74
N GLU A 253 -6.86 -12.74 11.96
CA GLU A 253 -7.17 -14.00 12.61
C GLU A 253 -8.19 -14.81 11.82
N TYR A 254 -9.26 -14.16 11.34
CA TYR A 254 -10.25 -14.77 10.47
C TYR A 254 -9.63 -15.28 9.16
N ALA A 255 -8.89 -14.42 8.43
CA ALA A 255 -8.28 -14.79 7.16
C ALA A 255 -7.25 -15.93 7.29
N ARG A 256 -6.54 -16.00 8.43
CA ARG A 256 -5.57 -17.04 8.75
C ARG A 256 -6.24 -18.39 9.03
N ASN A 257 -7.34 -18.38 9.78
CA ASN A 257 -7.95 -19.60 10.31
C ASN A 257 -9.02 -20.19 9.37
N LYS A 258 -9.52 -19.40 8.40
CA LYS A 258 -10.52 -19.89 7.44
C LYS A 258 -9.95 -21.00 6.56
N ASN A 259 -10.61 -22.16 6.56
CA ASN A 259 -10.19 -23.35 5.79
C ASN A 259 -11.37 -24.18 5.26
N ASP A 260 -12.59 -23.70 5.43
CA ASP A 260 -13.85 -24.38 5.12
C ASP A 260 -14.71 -23.56 4.15
N ASN A 261 -15.64 -24.21 3.45
CA ASN A 261 -16.57 -23.52 2.55
C ASN A 261 -17.52 -22.61 3.33
N PHE A 262 -18.08 -21.60 2.66
CA PHE A 262 -19.17 -20.81 3.22
C PHE A 262 -20.45 -21.65 3.34
N THR A 263 -21.34 -21.27 4.26
CA THR A 263 -22.73 -21.78 4.25
C THR A 263 -23.42 -21.35 2.96
N GLU A 264 -24.51 -22.02 2.58
CA GLU A 264 -25.23 -21.72 1.33
C GLU A 264 -25.65 -20.24 1.24
N GLU A 265 -26.26 -19.70 2.29
CA GLU A 265 -26.66 -18.27 2.35
C GLU A 265 -25.46 -17.33 2.17
N VAL A 266 -24.34 -17.59 2.86
CA VAL A 266 -23.16 -16.72 2.79
C VAL A 266 -22.47 -16.85 1.43
N ASN A 267 -22.43 -18.06 0.88
CA ASN A 267 -21.85 -18.32 -0.44
C ASN A 267 -22.62 -17.55 -1.53
N GLU A 268 -23.96 -17.53 -1.47
CA GLU A 268 -24.79 -16.73 -2.35
C GLU A 268 -24.44 -15.23 -2.23
N GLN A 269 -24.35 -14.70 -1.01
CA GLN A 269 -24.00 -13.29 -0.77
C GLN A 269 -22.61 -12.93 -1.29
N VAL A 270 -21.63 -13.83 -1.12
CA VAL A 270 -20.27 -13.67 -1.65
C VAL A 270 -20.26 -13.68 -3.19
N ASN A 271 -20.97 -14.63 -3.80
CA ASN A 271 -21.06 -14.73 -5.26
C ASN A 271 -21.78 -13.52 -5.88
N ASN A 272 -22.83 -13.03 -5.22
CA ASN A 272 -23.52 -11.80 -5.60
C ASN A 272 -22.57 -10.60 -5.56
N MET A 273 -21.76 -10.50 -4.50
CA MET A 273 -20.75 -9.44 -4.39
C MET A 273 -19.77 -9.49 -5.54
N ILE A 274 -19.16 -10.64 -5.80
CA ILE A 274 -18.15 -10.84 -6.86
C ILE A 274 -18.75 -10.56 -8.24
N THR A 275 -19.95 -11.08 -8.50
CA THR A 275 -20.66 -10.88 -9.77
C THR A 275 -20.94 -9.39 -10.02
N ASN A 276 -21.45 -8.68 -9.03
CA ASN A 276 -21.71 -7.24 -9.13
C ASN A 276 -20.43 -6.43 -9.32
N LEU A 277 -19.33 -6.78 -8.64
CA LEU A 277 -18.02 -6.14 -8.85
C LEU A 277 -17.47 -6.41 -10.27
N ASN A 278 -17.67 -7.61 -10.80
CA ASN A 278 -17.30 -7.98 -12.17
C ASN A 278 -18.15 -7.28 -13.24
N ILE A 279 -19.38 -6.90 -12.91
CA ILE A 279 -20.21 -6.04 -13.77
C ILE A 279 -19.66 -4.61 -13.73
N ILE A 280 -19.36 -4.09 -12.54
CA ILE A 280 -18.80 -2.74 -12.36
C ILE A 280 -17.46 -2.61 -13.11
N SER A 281 -16.60 -3.62 -13.07
CA SER A 281 -15.29 -3.58 -13.75
C SER A 281 -15.39 -3.47 -15.28
N LYS A 282 -16.57 -3.74 -15.86
CA LYS A 282 -16.85 -3.63 -17.30
C LYS A 282 -17.51 -2.32 -17.70
N LEU A 283 -17.84 -1.44 -16.75
CA LEU A 283 -18.43 -0.15 -17.08
C LEU A 283 -17.43 0.69 -17.87
N GLU A 284 -17.85 1.12 -19.06
CA GLU A 284 -17.12 2.13 -19.80
C GLU A 284 -17.30 3.43 -19.03
N ASN A 285 -16.29 3.87 -18.29
CA ASN A 285 -16.31 5.08 -17.44
C ASN A 285 -16.41 6.37 -18.29
N ARG A 286 -17.43 6.47 -19.16
CA ARG A 286 -17.62 7.49 -20.21
C ARG A 286 -17.76 8.88 -19.61
N ASN A 287 -18.29 8.96 -18.39
CA ASN A 287 -18.59 10.20 -17.70
C ASN A 287 -17.51 10.68 -16.73
N LYS A 288 -16.36 9.97 -16.60
CA LYS A 288 -15.33 10.23 -15.57
C LYS A 288 -16.00 10.53 -14.22
N LEU A 289 -16.68 9.54 -13.64
CA LEU A 289 -17.36 9.70 -12.36
C LEU A 289 -16.39 10.35 -11.33
N GLU A 290 -16.66 11.58 -10.90
CA GLU A 290 -15.89 12.28 -9.87
C GLU A 290 -16.25 11.69 -8.49
N ILE A 291 -15.80 10.46 -8.24
CA ILE A 291 -16.06 9.76 -6.98
C ILE A 291 -15.04 10.24 -5.95
N GLY A 292 -15.53 10.83 -4.85
CA GLY A 292 -14.77 11.19 -3.66
C GLY A 292 -14.46 9.95 -2.81
N PHE A 293 -13.73 9.00 -3.41
CA PHE A 293 -13.61 7.65 -2.89
C PHE A 293 -12.88 7.62 -1.55
N ASN A 294 -13.43 6.86 -0.60
CA ASN A 294 -12.82 6.62 0.70
C ASN A 294 -13.21 5.22 1.21
N LYS A 295 -12.61 4.78 2.33
CA LYS A 295 -12.87 3.45 2.91
C LYS A 295 -14.33 3.22 3.32
N ARG A 296 -15.09 4.27 3.65
CA ARG A 296 -16.51 4.16 3.97
C ARG A 296 -17.31 3.85 2.70
N TYR A 297 -17.02 4.54 1.61
CA TYR A 297 -17.64 4.25 0.31
C TYR A 297 -17.39 2.79 -0.10
N LEU A 298 -16.14 2.32 -0.04
CA LEU A 298 -15.81 0.92 -0.39
C LEU A 298 -16.59 -0.09 0.43
N LYS A 299 -16.68 0.11 1.76
CA LYS A 299 -17.45 -0.76 2.64
C LYS A 299 -18.92 -0.81 2.24
N PHE A 300 -19.55 0.34 1.98
CA PHE A 300 -20.94 0.37 1.54
C PHE A 300 -21.14 -0.27 0.16
N LEU A 301 -20.22 -0.04 -0.78
CA LEU A 301 -20.26 -0.66 -2.10
C LEU A 301 -20.18 -2.19 -2.00
N LEU A 302 -19.22 -2.72 -1.25
CA LEU A 302 -19.08 -4.17 -1.11
C LEU A 302 -20.30 -4.78 -0.42
N LEU A 303 -20.81 -4.15 0.64
CA LEU A 303 -21.99 -4.62 1.34
C LEU A 303 -23.26 -4.53 0.50
N ILE A 304 -23.46 -3.49 -0.32
CA ILE A 304 -24.62 -3.37 -1.20
C ILE A 304 -24.53 -4.38 -2.36
N CYS A 305 -23.32 -4.67 -2.87
CA CYS A 305 -23.11 -5.73 -3.85
C CYS A 305 -23.40 -7.12 -3.28
N ALA A 306 -23.14 -7.35 -1.99
CA ALA A 306 -23.36 -8.63 -1.32
C ALA A 306 -24.81 -8.85 -0.85
N LEU A 307 -25.43 -7.81 -0.28
CA LEU A 307 -26.70 -7.90 0.45
C LEU A 307 -27.86 -7.15 -0.22
N GLY A 308 -27.57 -6.23 -1.14
CA GLY A 308 -28.57 -5.40 -1.81
C GLY A 308 -29.10 -6.05 -3.08
N ASN A 309 -30.36 -5.75 -3.43
CA ASN A 309 -30.97 -6.19 -4.66
C ASN A 309 -31.03 -5.05 -5.70
N LEU A 310 -29.87 -4.64 -6.21
CA LEU A 310 -29.70 -3.58 -7.21
C LEU A 310 -29.23 -4.14 -8.56
N ASN A 311 -29.77 -3.61 -9.66
CA ASN A 311 -29.35 -4.01 -11.00
C ASN A 311 -28.14 -3.18 -11.47
N PHE A 312 -26.93 -3.64 -11.12
CA PHE A 312 -25.68 -3.02 -11.54
C PHE A 312 -25.43 -3.12 -13.06
N LYS A 313 -26.06 -4.07 -13.75
CA LYS A 313 -25.90 -4.25 -15.19
C LYS A 313 -26.54 -3.11 -15.98
N GLU A 314 -27.73 -2.70 -15.57
CA GLU A 314 -28.46 -1.61 -16.23
C GLU A 314 -28.14 -0.24 -15.63
N ASN A 315 -27.97 -0.17 -14.30
CA ASN A 315 -27.91 1.11 -13.57
C ASN A 315 -26.56 1.35 -12.88
N GLY A 316 -25.50 0.62 -13.27
CA GLY A 316 -24.20 0.63 -12.58
C GLY A 316 -23.63 2.03 -12.35
N GLU A 317 -23.48 2.85 -13.39
CA GLU A 317 -22.94 4.21 -13.27
C GLU A 317 -23.78 5.08 -12.31
N LYS A 318 -25.10 5.00 -12.44
CA LYS A 318 -26.04 5.76 -11.61
C LYS A 318 -25.94 5.34 -10.14
N ILE A 319 -25.92 4.03 -9.87
CA ILE A 319 -25.78 3.49 -8.51
C ILE A 319 -24.48 3.98 -7.86
N LEU A 320 -23.36 3.95 -8.60
CA LEU A 320 -22.07 4.43 -8.08
C LEU A 320 -22.09 5.95 -7.82
N SER A 321 -22.68 6.73 -8.72
CA SER A 321 -22.85 8.18 -8.56
C SER A 321 -23.72 8.53 -7.34
N ASP A 322 -24.88 7.89 -7.21
CA ASP A 322 -25.80 8.13 -6.10
C ASP A 322 -25.22 7.67 -4.76
N LEU A 323 -24.49 6.56 -4.75
CA LEU A 323 -23.75 6.11 -3.57
C LEU A 323 -22.69 7.14 -3.17
N ASN A 324 -22.03 7.79 -4.13
CA ASN A 324 -21.05 8.83 -3.86
C ASN A 324 -21.70 10.08 -3.27
N ILE A 325 -22.84 10.51 -3.81
CA ILE A 325 -23.64 11.61 -3.25
C ILE A 325 -24.05 11.31 -1.80
N ILE A 326 -24.47 10.08 -1.52
CA ILE A 326 -24.80 9.64 -0.15
C ILE A 326 -23.55 9.68 0.73
N ASN A 327 -22.43 9.12 0.29
CA ASN A 327 -21.15 9.17 1.01
C ASN A 327 -20.74 10.62 1.36
N ASP A 328 -20.86 11.56 0.42
CA ASP A 328 -20.56 12.96 0.66
C ASP A 328 -21.50 13.59 1.68
N LYS A 329 -22.80 13.28 1.63
CA LYS A 329 -23.75 13.72 2.67
C LYS A 329 -23.37 13.18 4.05
N LEU A 330 -22.96 11.91 4.13
CA LEU A 330 -22.55 11.30 5.40
C LEU A 330 -21.29 11.98 5.99
N SER A 331 -20.49 12.72 5.21
CA SER A 331 -19.36 13.49 5.75
C SER A 331 -19.80 14.62 6.69
N ALA A 332 -21.01 15.15 6.52
CA ALA A 332 -21.52 16.25 7.33
C ALA A 332 -21.66 15.89 8.82
N PHE A 333 -21.99 14.63 9.14
CA PHE A 333 -22.10 14.14 10.52
C PHE A 333 -20.74 14.07 11.26
N ASN A 334 -19.63 14.29 10.55
CA ASN A 334 -18.27 14.26 11.10
C ASN A 334 -17.60 15.64 11.04
N SER A 335 -18.29 16.65 10.53
CA SER A 335 -17.69 17.97 10.34
C SER A 335 -17.69 18.76 11.64
N ALA A 336 -16.58 19.44 11.93
CA ALA A 336 -16.49 20.44 13.00
C ALA A 336 -17.20 21.76 12.66
N LYS A 337 -17.63 21.96 11.41
CA LYS A 337 -18.31 23.19 10.98
C LYS A 337 -19.77 23.17 11.44
N SER A 338 -20.19 24.21 12.15
CA SER A 338 -21.54 24.35 12.71
C SER A 338 -22.68 24.22 11.68
N ASN A 339 -22.47 24.64 10.44
CA ASN A 339 -23.48 24.63 9.37
C ASN A 339 -23.37 23.43 8.40
N ALA A 340 -22.53 22.44 8.67
CA ALA A 340 -22.29 21.33 7.74
C ALA A 340 -23.54 20.46 7.53
N LEU A 341 -24.28 20.19 8.60
CA LEU A 341 -25.50 19.39 8.56
C LEU A 341 -26.58 20.10 7.74
N ASP A 342 -26.84 21.38 8.05
CA ASP A 342 -27.87 22.18 7.39
C ASP A 342 -27.59 22.36 5.90
N LYS A 343 -26.32 22.55 5.51
CA LYS A 343 -25.94 22.65 4.09
C LYS A 343 -26.29 21.40 3.27
N LYS A 344 -26.19 20.21 3.85
CA LYS A 344 -26.43 18.93 3.14
C LYS A 344 -27.85 18.40 3.34
N PHE A 345 -28.47 18.72 4.47
CA PHE A 345 -29.75 18.14 4.91
C PHE A 345 -30.84 19.16 5.20
N GLY A 346 -30.66 20.46 4.96
CA GLY A 346 -31.63 21.49 5.35
C GLY A 346 -33.04 21.33 4.77
N LYS A 347 -33.22 20.56 3.68
CA LYS A 347 -34.53 20.22 3.08
C LYS A 347 -35.11 18.88 3.55
N TYR A 348 -34.40 18.14 4.40
CA TYR A 348 -34.78 16.80 4.86
C TYR A 348 -35.58 16.86 6.16
N SER A 349 -36.52 15.94 6.33
CA SER A 349 -37.23 15.79 7.60
C SER A 349 -36.30 15.28 8.71
N ARG A 350 -36.60 15.61 9.97
CA ARG A 350 -35.82 15.14 11.13
C ARG A 350 -35.65 13.62 11.13
N ASN A 351 -36.72 12.88 10.86
CA ASN A 351 -36.69 11.42 10.79
C ASN A 351 -35.70 10.93 9.71
N LYS A 352 -35.69 11.55 8.54
CA LYS A 352 -34.78 11.18 7.45
C LYS A 352 -33.33 11.48 7.82
N ILE A 353 -33.07 12.60 8.49
CA ILE A 353 -31.74 12.94 9.02
C ILE A 353 -31.26 11.88 10.02
N GLU A 354 -32.13 11.38 10.91
CA GLU A 354 -31.78 10.30 11.84
C GLU A 354 -31.45 8.99 11.13
N GLU A 355 -32.16 8.63 10.04
CA GLU A 355 -31.83 7.44 9.25
C GLU A 355 -30.43 7.55 8.62
N TYR A 356 -30.11 8.71 8.03
CA TYR A 356 -28.76 8.98 7.50
C TYR A 356 -27.70 9.02 8.60
N ARG A 357 -28.03 9.49 9.81
CA ARG A 357 -27.12 9.47 10.95
C ARG A 357 -26.81 8.03 11.38
N LYS A 358 -27.83 7.17 11.48
CA LYS A 358 -27.66 5.74 11.77
C LYS A 358 -26.78 5.06 10.71
N LEU A 359 -27.01 5.36 9.44
CA LEU A 359 -26.14 4.89 8.35
C LEU A 359 -24.70 5.38 8.51
N SER A 360 -24.49 6.65 8.88
CA SER A 360 -23.14 7.20 9.14
C SER A 360 -22.45 6.49 10.32
N LEU A 361 -23.19 6.14 11.37
CA LEU A 361 -22.65 5.44 12.54
C LEU A 361 -22.27 3.99 12.24
N LEU A 362 -22.87 3.40 11.19
CA LEU A 362 -22.61 2.01 10.80
C LEU A 362 -21.12 1.75 10.50
N VAL A 363 -20.38 2.77 10.06
CA VAL A 363 -18.96 2.69 9.71
C VAL A 363 -18.02 3.37 10.71
N LYS A 364 -18.55 3.93 11.81
CA LYS A 364 -17.78 4.67 12.84
C LYS A 364 -17.46 3.84 14.09
N GLY A 365 -17.71 2.53 14.06
CA GLY A 365 -17.41 1.61 15.15
C GLY A 365 -17.72 0.16 14.78
N ALA A 366 -17.57 -0.75 15.75
CA ALA A 366 -17.82 -2.17 15.56
C ALA A 366 -19.33 -2.48 15.60
N GLN A 367 -19.93 -2.80 14.45
CA GLN A 367 -21.36 -3.07 14.30
C GLN A 367 -21.67 -4.54 14.06
N LYS A 368 -22.80 -5.02 14.59
CA LYS A 368 -23.27 -6.40 14.40
C LYS A 368 -23.88 -6.57 12.99
N LEU A 369 -23.83 -7.78 12.45
CA LEU A 369 -24.39 -8.09 11.12
C LEU A 369 -25.87 -7.68 10.97
N ILE A 370 -26.67 -7.82 12.04
CA ILE A 370 -28.09 -7.42 12.00
C ILE A 370 -28.28 -5.92 11.74
N ASP A 371 -27.43 -5.08 12.32
CA ASP A 371 -27.49 -3.62 12.13
C ASP A 371 -26.94 -3.26 10.75
N VAL A 372 -25.95 -4.02 10.27
CA VAL A 372 -25.45 -3.92 8.89
C VAL A 372 -26.55 -4.21 7.89
N LYS A 373 -27.25 -5.35 7.99
CA LYS A 373 -28.36 -5.72 7.10
C LYS A 373 -29.45 -4.64 7.10
N LYS A 374 -29.81 -4.06 8.26
CA LYS A 374 -30.76 -2.94 8.35
C LYS A 374 -30.26 -1.68 7.64
N GLY A 375 -29.01 -1.30 7.85
CA GLY A 375 -28.40 -0.14 7.21
C GLY A 375 -28.30 -0.28 5.70
N ILE A 376 -27.97 -1.48 5.21
CA ILE A 376 -27.89 -1.79 3.78
C ILE A 376 -29.26 -1.78 3.12
N LYS A 377 -30.31 -2.29 3.79
CA LYS A 377 -31.69 -2.18 3.29
C LYS A 377 -32.14 -0.72 3.16
N PHE A 378 -31.78 0.14 4.11
CA PHE A 378 -32.03 1.58 4.00
C PHE A 378 -31.26 2.21 2.83
N LEU A 379 -29.98 1.89 2.70
CA LEU A 379 -29.14 2.39 1.61
C LEU A 379 -29.67 1.95 0.24
N GLU A 380 -30.07 0.70 0.09
CA GLU A 380 -30.68 0.17 -1.14
C GLU A 380 -31.93 0.98 -1.53
N LYS A 381 -32.80 1.26 -0.55
CA LYS A 381 -34.00 2.08 -0.77
C LYS A 381 -33.63 3.50 -1.26
N GLU A 382 -32.56 4.10 -0.74
CA GLU A 382 -32.11 5.41 -1.19
C GLU A 382 -31.53 5.40 -2.61
N LEU A 383 -30.93 4.27 -3.03
CA LEU A 383 -30.35 4.09 -4.36
C LEU A 383 -31.41 3.70 -5.42
N LYS A 384 -32.56 3.14 -5.02
CA LYS A 384 -33.68 2.82 -5.92
C LYS A 384 -34.61 4.01 -6.20
N ASN A 385 -34.78 4.91 -5.22
CA ASN A 385 -35.79 5.98 -5.26
C ASN A 385 -35.31 7.30 -5.88
N LYS A 386 -34.20 7.25 -6.61
CA LYS A 386 -33.66 8.35 -7.41
C LYS A 386 -33.31 7.78 -8.76
#